data_AF-A0A2E6ANZ5-F1
#
_entry.id   AF-A0A2E6ANZ5-F1
#
_cell.length_a   1.000
_cell.length_b   1.000
_cell.length_c   1.000
_cell.angle_alpha   90.00
_cell.angle_beta   90.00
_cell.angle_gamma   90.00
#
_symmetry.space_group_name_H-M   'P 1'
#
loop_
_entity.id
_entity.type
_entity.pdbx_description
1 polymer ?
#
loop_
_entity_poly.entity_id
_entity_poly.type
_entity_poly.pdbx_seq_one_letter_code
_entity_poly.pdbx_strand_id
1 'polypeptide(L)'
;MQDPSVMPEKITALLDSEGATDIDISGYAPMTGGYSRLMARFDARFTIDGKQEEGTFVLRGDPPEGQAIIETDRSQEYAVLKSVAPHLNTPPARFLDSKGIHIGTPA
;
A
#
# COMPACT_ATOMS: atom_id res chain seq x y z
N MET A 1 10.20 -10.71 5.64
CA MET A 1 8.80 -10.25 5.81
C MET A 1 8.84 -8.97 6.63
N GLN A 2 8.08 -7.93 6.28
CA GLN A 2 8.03 -6.69 7.08
C GLN A 2 7.49 -6.98 8.48
N ASP A 3 8.05 -6.29 9.48
CA ASP A 3 7.68 -6.43 10.88
C ASP A 3 6.28 -5.81 11.12
N PRO A 4 5.26 -6.61 11.46
CA PRO A 4 3.89 -6.12 11.67
C PRO A 4 3.78 -5.04 12.75
N SER A 5 4.72 -4.96 13.69
CA SER A 5 4.69 -3.99 14.79
C SER A 5 4.97 -2.55 14.35
N VAL A 6 5.74 -2.36 13.27
CA VAL A 6 6.13 -1.03 12.76
C VAL A 6 5.34 -0.59 11.53
N MET A 7 4.59 -1.51 10.91
CA MET A 7 3.89 -1.24 9.66
C MET A 7 2.74 -0.23 9.77
N PRO A 8 1.93 -0.22 10.84
CA PRO A 8 0.92 0.82 11.03
C PRO A 8 1.52 2.23 10.99
N GLU A 9 2.65 2.46 11.68
CA GLU A 9 3.31 3.77 11.71
C GLU A 9 3.84 4.18 10.33
N LYS A 10 4.41 3.24 9.57
CA LYS A 10 4.88 3.49 8.21
C LYS A 10 3.75 3.83 7.23
N ILE A 11 2.61 3.14 7.36
CA ILE A 11 1.41 3.42 6.57
C ILE A 11 0.86 4.79 6.93
N THR A 12 0.82 5.15 8.22
CA THR A 12 0.44 6.49 8.66
C THR A 12 1.35 7.56 8.04
N ALA A 13 2.67 7.34 8.03
CA ALA A 13 3.61 8.28 7.42
C ALA A 13 3.41 8.48 5.90
N LEU A 14 3.00 7.42 5.18
CA LEU A 14 2.63 7.53 3.77
C LEU A 14 1.33 8.32 3.59
N LEU A 15 0.29 8.02 4.37
CA LEU A 15 -0.98 8.74 4.25
C LEU A 15 -0.84 10.23 4.62
N ASP A 16 -0.03 10.53 5.63
CA ASP A 16 0.28 11.91 6.02
C ASP A 16 1.02 12.66 4.89
N SER A 17 1.97 12.01 4.20
CA SER A 17 2.67 12.65 3.07
C SER A 17 1.79 12.87 1.83
N GLU A 18 0.71 12.08 1.71
CA GLU A 18 -0.37 12.27 0.71
C GLU A 18 -1.40 13.34 1.16
N GLY A 19 -1.21 13.95 2.34
CA GLY A 19 -2.06 15.01 2.86
C GLY A 19 -3.29 14.55 3.65
N ALA A 20 -3.33 13.27 4.07
CA ALA A 20 -4.40 12.77 4.92
C ALA A 20 -4.25 13.23 6.38
N THR A 21 -5.37 13.38 7.07
CA THR A 21 -5.45 13.70 8.51
C THR A 21 -6.33 12.69 9.24
N ASP A 22 -6.37 12.78 10.58
CA ASP A 22 -7.22 11.91 11.42
C ASP A 22 -6.99 10.40 11.16
N ILE A 23 -5.73 10.04 10.90
CA ILE A 23 -5.33 8.72 10.44
C ILE A 23 -5.33 7.72 11.59
N ASP A 24 -6.06 6.62 11.41
CA ASP A 24 -6.15 5.49 12.33
C ASP A 24 -5.94 4.19 11.53
N ILE A 25 -4.86 3.47 11.83
CA ILE A 25 -4.48 2.22 11.15
C ILE A 25 -4.55 1.06 12.15
N SER A 26 -5.25 0.00 11.77
CA SER A 26 -5.39 -1.19 12.62
C SER A 26 -5.46 -2.47 11.79
N GLY A 27 -5.50 -3.63 12.46
CA GLY A 27 -5.75 -4.91 11.80
C GLY A 27 -4.69 -5.35 10.79
N TYR A 28 -3.46 -4.80 10.83
CA TYR A 28 -2.41 -5.16 9.89
C TYR A 28 -2.07 -6.65 9.97
N ALA A 29 -2.20 -7.35 8.85
CA ALA A 29 -1.93 -8.78 8.75
C ALA A 29 -1.28 -9.12 7.40
N PRO A 30 -0.07 -9.74 7.39
CA PRO A 30 0.51 -10.30 6.18
C PRO A 30 -0.41 -11.36 5.56
N MET A 31 -0.52 -11.35 4.24
CA MET A 31 -1.28 -12.35 3.49
C MET A 31 -0.35 -13.46 3.00
N THR A 32 -0.56 -14.69 3.47
CA THR A 32 0.20 -15.88 3.02
C THR A 32 -0.12 -16.24 1.57
N GLY A 33 0.92 -16.56 0.79
CA GLY A 33 0.81 -16.95 -0.64
C GLY A 33 1.63 -16.10 -1.61
N GLY A 34 2.22 -14.99 -1.14
CA GLY A 34 3.04 -14.09 -1.96
C GLY A 34 4.54 -14.29 -1.81
N TYR A 35 5.10 -15.48 -2.08
CA TYR A 35 6.56 -15.67 -1.98
C TYR A 35 7.38 -14.66 -2.82
N SER A 36 6.78 -14.12 -3.89
CA SER A 36 7.42 -13.13 -4.76
C SER A 36 7.10 -11.66 -4.43
N ARG A 37 6.20 -11.37 -3.47
CA ARG A 37 5.66 -10.01 -3.23
C ARG A 37 5.27 -9.78 -1.78
N LEU A 38 5.47 -8.55 -1.30
CA LEU A 38 4.84 -8.13 -0.06
C LEU A 38 3.35 -7.92 -0.29
N MET A 39 2.53 -8.66 0.44
CA MET A 39 1.08 -8.46 0.48
C MET A 39 0.59 -8.47 1.92
N ALA A 40 -0.13 -7.43 2.31
CA ALA A 40 -0.76 -7.33 3.61
C ALA A 40 -2.12 -6.65 3.48
N ARG A 41 -3.04 -7.00 4.38
CA ARG A 41 -4.29 -6.28 4.57
C ARG A 41 -4.22 -5.47 5.86
N PHE A 42 -4.94 -4.35 5.91
CA PHE A 42 -5.10 -3.53 7.10
C PHE A 42 -6.41 -2.75 7.01
N ASP A 43 -6.94 -2.33 8.14
CA ASP A 43 -8.07 -1.41 8.20
C ASP A 43 -7.55 0.00 8.43
N ALA A 44 -8.12 0.97 7.73
CA ALA A 44 -7.75 2.36 7.83
C ALA A 44 -8.98 3.25 7.89
N ARG A 45 -8.90 4.29 8.71
CA ARG A 45 -9.80 5.44 8.69
C ARG A 45 -8.96 6.71 8.64
N PHE A 46 -9.26 7.60 7.71
CA PHE A 46 -8.54 8.87 7.53
C PHE A 46 -9.41 9.88 6.79
N THR A 47 -9.05 11.16 6.87
CA THR A 47 -9.65 12.24 6.10
C THR A 47 -8.68 12.68 5.02
N ILE A 48 -9.10 12.73 3.76
CA ILE A 48 -8.29 13.27 2.65
C ILE A 48 -9.17 14.15 1.76
N ASP A 49 -8.65 15.29 1.30
CA ASP A 49 -9.41 16.27 0.51
C ASP A 49 -10.77 16.65 1.15
N GLY A 50 -10.81 16.71 2.48
CA GLY A 50 -12.01 17.02 3.27
C GLY A 50 -13.07 15.90 3.32
N LYS A 51 -12.73 14.68 2.87
CA LYS A 51 -13.62 13.52 2.91
C LYS A 51 -13.05 12.44 3.82
N GLN A 52 -13.90 11.95 4.72
CA GLN A 52 -13.55 10.78 5.53
C GLN A 52 -13.68 9.51 4.69
N GLU A 53 -12.66 8.68 4.75
CA GLU A 53 -12.61 7.36 4.17
C GLU A 53 -12.37 6.33 5.27
N GLU A 54 -13.05 5.18 5.17
CA GLU A 54 -12.89 4.07 6.10
C GLU A 54 -13.06 2.75 5.35
N GLY A 55 -12.25 1.75 5.69
CA GLY A 55 -12.41 0.39 5.20
C GLY A 55 -11.14 -0.43 5.25
N THR A 56 -11.19 -1.60 4.60
CA THR A 56 -10.03 -2.49 4.46
C THR A 56 -9.25 -2.15 3.20
N PHE A 57 -7.93 -2.04 3.36
CA PHE A 57 -6.97 -1.73 2.31
C PHE A 57 -5.97 -2.88 2.15
N VAL A 58 -5.31 -2.90 1.00
CA VAL A 58 -4.27 -3.88 0.66
C VAL A 58 -2.99 -3.14 0.32
N LEU A 59 -1.92 -3.47 1.03
CA LEU A 59 -0.56 -3.03 0.71
C LEU A 59 0.10 -4.05 -0.23
N ARG A 60 0.67 -3.57 -1.34
CA ARG A 60 1.37 -4.39 -2.33
C ARG A 60 2.76 -3.82 -2.56
N GLY A 61 3.77 -4.38 -1.89
CA GLY A 61 5.15 -3.95 -2.04
C GLY A 61 6.02 -4.98 -2.76
N ASP A 62 7.20 -4.55 -3.16
CA ASP A 62 8.27 -5.47 -3.54
C ASP A 62 8.79 -6.24 -2.30
N PRO A 63 9.30 -7.47 -2.47
CA PRO A 63 10.00 -8.15 -1.38
C PRO A 63 11.31 -7.40 -1.06
N PRO A 64 11.90 -7.63 0.13
CA PRO A 64 13.21 -7.06 0.46
C PRO A 64 14.27 -7.37 -0.61
N GLU A 65 15.26 -6.48 -0.75
CA GLU A 65 16.37 -6.65 -1.69
C GLU A 65 17.03 -8.03 -1.54
N GLY A 66 17.33 -8.68 -2.67
CA GLY A 66 17.89 -10.03 -2.70
C GLY A 66 16.90 -11.17 -2.45
N GLN A 67 15.62 -10.88 -2.16
CA GLN A 67 14.55 -11.88 -2.05
C GLN A 67 13.59 -11.86 -3.26
N ALA A 68 13.76 -10.90 -4.17
CA ALA A 68 12.96 -10.80 -5.38
C ALA A 68 13.29 -11.94 -6.36
N ILE A 69 12.27 -12.72 -6.73
CA ILE A 69 12.38 -13.75 -7.77
C ILE A 69 12.10 -13.16 -9.16
N ILE A 70 11.34 -12.06 -9.22
CA ILE A 70 10.91 -11.38 -10.44
C ILE A 70 11.07 -9.89 -10.22
N GLU A 71 11.60 -9.19 -11.22
CA GLU A 71 11.62 -7.72 -11.24
C GLU A 71 10.20 -7.18 -11.42
N THR A 72 9.82 -6.23 -10.57
CA THR A 72 8.52 -5.58 -10.58
C THR A 72 8.68 -4.07 -10.58
N ASP A 73 7.73 -3.38 -11.21
CA ASP A 73 7.62 -1.93 -11.18
C ASP A 73 6.24 -1.55 -10.63
N ARG A 74 6.23 -1.09 -9.37
CA ARG A 74 5.02 -0.64 -8.67
C ARG A 74 4.44 0.64 -9.28
N SER A 75 5.29 1.52 -9.83
CA SER A 75 4.82 2.74 -10.51
C SER A 75 4.10 2.39 -11.81
N GLN A 76 4.63 1.44 -12.57
CA GLN A 76 3.97 0.93 -13.78
C GLN A 76 2.65 0.23 -13.44
N GLU A 77 2.62 -0.64 -12.42
CA GLU A 77 1.38 -1.29 -11.97
C GLU A 77 0.32 -0.27 -11.55
N TYR A 78 0.70 0.73 -10.75
CA TYR A 78 -0.20 1.80 -10.30
C TYR A 78 -0.78 2.57 -11.49
N ALA A 79 0.06 2.95 -12.47
CA ALA A 79 -0.37 3.66 -13.67
C ALA A 79 -1.34 2.84 -14.51
N VAL A 80 -1.08 1.53 -14.69
CA VAL A 80 -1.99 0.62 -15.41
C VAL A 80 -3.32 0.52 -14.68
N LEU A 81 -3.33 0.28 -13.37
CA LEU A 81 -4.56 0.15 -12.57
C LEU A 81 -5.42 1.42 -12.65
N LYS A 82 -4.82 2.61 -12.52
CA LYS A 82 -5.54 3.89 -12.71
C LYS A 82 -6.13 4.02 -14.11
N SER A 83 -5.39 3.61 -15.14
CA SER A 83 -5.81 3.75 -16.54
C SER A 83 -6.94 2.79 -16.92
N VAL A 84 -6.96 1.58 -16.38
CA VAL A 84 -7.99 0.57 -16.70
C VAL A 84 -9.23 0.65 -15.82
N ALA A 85 -9.16 1.29 -14.66
CA ALA A 85 -10.28 1.38 -13.70
C ALA A 85 -11.60 1.93 -14.29
N PRO A 86 -11.62 2.89 -15.24
CA PRO A 86 -12.87 3.33 -15.87
C PRO A 86 -13.50 2.27 -16.80
N HIS A 87 -12.74 1.25 -17.18
CA HIS A 87 -13.11 0.25 -18.20
C HIS A 87 -13.34 -1.14 -17.63
N LEU A 88 -12.75 -1.46 -16.47
CA LEU A 88 -12.78 -2.77 -15.84
C LEU A 88 -13.09 -2.65 -14.36
N ASN A 89 -13.75 -3.66 -13.80
CA ASN A 89 -13.96 -3.75 -12.36
C ASN A 89 -12.68 -4.21 -11.66
N THR A 90 -11.74 -3.27 -11.49
CA THR A 90 -10.48 -3.48 -10.77
C THR A 90 -10.51 -2.77 -9.42
N PRO A 91 -9.83 -3.30 -8.38
CA PRO A 91 -9.63 -2.57 -7.14
C PRO A 91 -8.96 -1.20 -7.42
N PRO A 92 -9.42 -0.11 -6.78
CA PRO A 92 -8.86 1.21 -7.00
C PRO A 92 -7.44 1.30 -6.43
N ALA A 93 -6.48 1.70 -7.26
CA ALA A 93 -5.14 2.07 -6.81
C ALA A 93 -5.23 3.42 -6.07
N ARG A 94 -4.92 3.44 -4.77
CA ARG A 94 -5.12 4.62 -3.91
C ARG A 94 -3.87 5.49 -3.84
N PHE A 95 -2.80 4.97 -3.24
CA PHE A 95 -1.55 5.67 -2.98
C PHE A 95 -0.36 4.90 -3.57
N LEU A 96 0.77 5.57 -3.78
CA LEU A 96 1.99 4.98 -4.34
C LEU A 96 3.23 5.54 -3.63
N ASP A 97 3.95 4.69 -2.93
CA ASP A 97 5.30 4.97 -2.43
C ASP A 97 6.33 4.47 -3.44
N SER A 98 6.46 5.17 -4.57
CA SER A 98 7.26 4.73 -5.73
C SER A 98 8.73 4.40 -5.40
N LYS A 99 9.29 5.05 -4.38
CA LYS A 99 10.69 4.89 -3.96
C LYS A 99 10.82 4.13 -2.63
N GLY A 100 9.71 3.76 -2.00
CA GLY A 100 9.72 3.09 -0.70
C GLY A 100 10.23 3.96 0.45
N ILE A 101 10.07 5.29 0.39
CA ILE A 101 10.60 6.21 1.41
C ILE A 101 9.91 5.97 2.77
N HIS A 102 8.63 5.61 2.76
CA HIS A 102 7.83 5.38 3.96
C HIS A 102 7.72 3.89 4.29
N ILE A 103 7.35 3.08 3.30
CA ILE A 103 7.13 1.64 3.47
C ILE A 103 8.46 0.88 3.64
N GLY A 104 9.55 1.41 3.08
CA GLY A 104 10.87 0.79 3.05
C GLY A 104 11.11 -0.10 1.81
N THR A 105 10.19 -0.08 0.86
CA THR A 105 10.27 -0.72 -0.46
C THR A 105 9.23 -0.08 -1.37
N PRO A 106 9.40 -0.04 -2.71
CA PRO A 106 8.34 0.42 -3.60
C PRO A 106 7.03 -0.32 -3.32
N ALA A 107 5.93 0.43 -3.15
CA ALA A 107 4.62 -0.10 -2.77
C ALA A 107 3.44 0.76 -3.20
#